data_AF-A0A0S3F1D7-F1
#
_entry.id   AF-A0A0S3F1D7-F1
#
_cell.length_a   1.000
_cell.length_b   1.000
_cell.length_c   1.000
_cell.angle_alpha   90.00
_cell.angle_beta   90.00
_cell.angle_gamma   90.00
#
_symmetry.space_group_name_H-M   'P 1'
#
loop_
_entity.id
_entity.type
_entity.pdbx_description
1 polymer ?
#
loop_
_entity_poly.entity_id
_entity_poly.type
_entity_poly.pdbx_seq_one_letter_code
_entity_poly.pdbx_strand_id
1 'polypeptide(L)'
;MQIELRRISYSAALSQETSAFSAEVWIDGELAFHARNQGTGGADFYHQVGRWTVAEVDAWLKANRPVRYLDENLGCDHDLEIEVSDLLLRAVEGRRLKRLLRTNLVTIESDEILQYPLRKRPLAIVTRAVRATNPTAVIVNDAGDEVFARALDLLLASC
;
A
#
# COMPACT_ATOMS: atom_id res chain seq x y z
N MET A 1 13.17 14.36 -2.23
CA MET A 1 12.63 13.62 -3.38
C MET A 1 11.30 13.04 -2.96
N GLN A 2 10.21 13.42 -3.63
CA GLN A 2 8.89 12.80 -3.50
C GLN A 2 8.73 11.78 -4.61
N ILE A 3 8.62 10.50 -4.24
CA ILE A 3 8.48 9.38 -5.17
C ILE A 3 7.05 8.87 -5.11
N GLU A 4 6.41 8.72 -6.26
CA GLU A 4 5.03 8.27 -6.39
C GLU A 4 4.90 7.23 -7.50
N LEU A 5 3.97 6.28 -7.33
CA LEU A 5 3.56 5.39 -8.40
C LEU A 5 2.26 5.88 -9.04
N ARG A 6 2.23 5.91 -10.38
CA ARG A 6 1.03 6.19 -11.17
C ARG A 6 0.77 5.08 -12.17
N ARG A 7 -0.47 5.03 -12.68
CA ARG A 7 -0.93 4.05 -13.68
C ARG A 7 -0.58 2.59 -13.33
N ILE A 8 -0.80 2.22 -12.07
CA ILE A 8 -0.43 0.92 -11.51
C ILE A 8 -1.33 -0.19 -12.05
N SER A 9 -0.73 -1.16 -12.74
CA SER A 9 -1.32 -2.46 -13.05
C SER A 9 -0.67 -3.54 -12.17
N TYR A 10 -1.47 -4.40 -11.55
CA TYR A 10 -1.00 -5.48 -10.68
C TYR A 10 -1.85 -6.74 -10.91
N SER A 11 -1.20 -7.91 -10.92
CA SER A 11 -1.87 -9.20 -11.07
C SER A 11 -1.42 -10.19 -10.00
N ALA A 12 -2.30 -10.49 -9.05
CA ALA A 12 -2.05 -11.55 -8.07
C ALA A 12 -1.92 -12.93 -8.74
N ALA A 13 -2.67 -13.19 -9.82
CA ALA A 13 -2.65 -14.47 -10.53
C ALA A 13 -1.34 -14.75 -11.28
N LEU A 14 -0.55 -13.70 -11.58
CA LEU A 14 0.75 -13.81 -12.24
C LEU A 14 1.93 -13.64 -11.26
N SER A 15 1.67 -13.25 -10.01
CA SER A 15 2.68 -13.11 -8.96
C SER A 15 2.96 -14.49 -8.34
N GLN A 16 4.03 -15.16 -8.76
CA GLN A 16 4.44 -16.48 -8.25
C GLN A 16 5.47 -16.35 -7.13
N GLU A 17 6.56 -15.63 -7.39
CA GLU A 17 7.64 -15.37 -6.43
C GLU A 17 7.78 -13.88 -6.11
N THR A 18 7.61 -13.02 -7.13
CA THR A 18 7.64 -11.56 -7.01
C THR A 18 6.30 -10.97 -7.45
N SER A 19 6.10 -9.67 -7.24
CA SER A 19 4.91 -8.99 -7.72
C SER A 19 4.90 -8.92 -9.25
N ALA A 20 3.85 -9.41 -9.91
CA ALA A 20 3.62 -9.15 -11.33
C ALA A 20 2.92 -7.80 -11.50
N PHE A 21 3.64 -6.80 -12.00
CA PHE A 21 3.12 -5.43 -12.11
C PHE A 21 3.72 -4.63 -13.26
N SER A 22 3.06 -3.51 -13.57
CA SER A 22 3.64 -2.38 -14.29
C SER A 22 3.19 -1.07 -13.66
N ALA A 23 4.06 -0.07 -13.65
CA ALA A 23 3.75 1.25 -13.11
C ALA A 23 4.65 2.32 -13.74
N GLU A 24 4.21 3.57 -13.61
CA GLU A 24 5.04 4.74 -13.82
C GLU A 24 5.59 5.21 -12.48
N VAL A 25 6.90 5.38 -12.39
CA VAL A 25 7.56 6.00 -11.24
C VAL A 25 7.74 7.48 -11.53
N TRP A 26 7.09 8.31 -10.71
CA TRP A 26 7.15 9.76 -10.80
C TRP A 26 7.97 10.30 -9.64
N ILE A 27 8.88 11.23 -9.93
CA ILE A 27 9.77 11.85 -8.95
C ILE A 27 9.62 13.36 -9.03
N ASP A 28 9.25 13.98 -7.92
CA ASP A 28 9.02 15.43 -7.79
C ASP A 28 8.06 15.96 -8.89
N GLY A 29 7.06 15.14 -9.26
CA GLY A 29 6.06 15.48 -10.27
C GLY A 29 6.48 15.22 -11.72
N GLU A 30 7.67 14.67 -11.98
CA GLU A 30 8.17 14.32 -13.31
C GLU A 30 8.22 12.79 -13.51
N LEU A 31 7.87 12.31 -14.71
CA LEU A 31 7.99 10.88 -15.04
C LEU A 31 9.49 10.49 -15.11
N ALA A 32 9.91 9.59 -14.22
CA ALA A 32 11.30 9.15 -14.13
C ALA A 32 11.53 7.78 -14.79
N PHE A 33 10.69 6.80 -14.47
CA PHE A 33 10.84 5.42 -14.95
C PHE A 33 9.52 4.78 -15.35
N HIS A 34 9.59 3.84 -16.29
CA HIS A 34 8.61 2.76 -16.40
C HIS A 34 9.15 1.54 -15.65
N ALA A 35 8.43 1.13 -14.59
CA ALA A 35 8.76 -0.01 -13.76
C ALA A 35 7.88 -1.21 -14.13
N ARG A 36 8.44 -2.41 -14.13
CA ARG A 36 7.69 -3.65 -14.32
C ARG A 36 8.40 -4.87 -13.74
N ASN A 37 7.61 -5.88 -13.40
CA ASN A 37 8.09 -7.22 -13.08
C ASN A 37 7.08 -8.27 -13.56
N GLN A 38 7.58 -9.44 -13.96
CA GLN A 38 6.77 -10.53 -14.50
C GLN A 38 6.14 -11.41 -13.40
N GLY A 39 6.66 -11.36 -12.18
CA GLY A 39 6.17 -12.09 -11.02
C GLY A 39 6.80 -13.47 -10.82
N THR A 40 7.76 -13.88 -11.66
CA THR A 40 8.41 -15.19 -11.62
C THR A 40 9.80 -15.13 -10.98
N GLY A 41 10.01 -14.19 -10.05
CA GLY A 41 11.30 -13.95 -9.42
C GLY A 41 12.12 -12.86 -10.10
N GLY A 42 13.28 -12.55 -9.52
CA GLY A 42 14.24 -11.58 -10.04
C GLY A 42 13.86 -10.11 -9.80
N ALA A 43 14.82 -9.23 -10.09
CA ALA A 43 14.73 -7.81 -9.83
C ALA A 43 13.72 -7.09 -10.74
N ASP A 44 13.17 -5.99 -10.23
CA ASP A 44 12.33 -5.10 -11.02
C ASP A 44 13.09 -4.47 -12.20
N PHE A 45 12.40 -4.34 -13.33
CA PHE A 45 12.96 -3.68 -14.51
C PHE A 45 12.55 -2.21 -14.56
N TYR A 46 13.55 -1.33 -14.54
CA TYR A 46 13.39 0.12 -14.65
C TYR A 46 13.88 0.63 -16.00
N HIS A 47 12.94 1.06 -16.85
CA HIS A 47 13.28 1.80 -18.06
C HIS A 47 13.30 3.30 -17.73
N GLN A 48 14.48 3.91 -17.74
CA GLN A 48 14.64 5.34 -17.52
C GLN A 48 14.08 6.14 -18.70
N VAL A 49 13.18 7.07 -18.37
CA VAL A 49 12.57 8.03 -19.32
C VAL A 49 12.89 9.47 -18.91
N GLY A 50 13.08 9.71 -17.62
CA GLY A 50 13.39 11.02 -17.07
C GLY A 50 14.87 11.26 -16.81
N ARG A 51 15.16 12.39 -16.14
CA ARG A 51 16.53 12.83 -15.82
C ARG A 51 17.22 12.01 -14.73
N TRP A 52 16.44 11.36 -13.86
CA TRP A 52 16.96 10.62 -12.72
C TRP A 52 17.50 9.26 -13.15
N THR A 53 18.69 8.92 -12.66
CA THR A 53 19.24 7.57 -12.75
C THR A 53 18.84 6.73 -11.53
N VAL A 54 18.82 5.41 -11.67
CA VAL A 54 18.55 4.50 -10.53
C VAL A 54 19.55 4.75 -9.39
N ALA A 55 20.84 4.90 -9.70
CA ALA A 55 21.89 5.12 -8.71
C ALA A 55 21.72 6.44 -7.91
N GLU A 56 21.28 7.52 -8.54
CA GLU A 56 20.99 8.78 -7.82
C GLU A 56 19.81 8.63 -6.86
N VAL A 57 18.78 7.90 -7.29
CA VAL A 57 17.59 7.64 -6.47
C VAL A 57 17.93 6.74 -5.30
N ASP A 58 18.68 5.65 -5.53
CA ASP A 58 19.13 4.73 -4.47
C ASP A 58 20.01 5.45 -3.45
N ALA A 59 20.95 6.28 -3.90
CA ALA A 59 21.80 7.07 -3.01
C ALA A 59 20.97 8.03 -2.15
N TRP A 60 19.94 8.66 -2.73
CA TRP A 60 19.02 9.52 -1.98
C TRP A 60 18.19 8.71 -0.98
N LEU A 61 17.62 7.56 -1.39
CA LEU A 61 16.79 6.71 -0.53
C LEU A 61 17.59 6.18 0.66
N LYS A 62 18.79 5.64 0.42
CA LYS A 62 19.69 5.18 1.48
C LYS A 62 19.99 6.27 2.53
N ALA A 63 20.07 7.53 2.12
CA ALA A 63 20.34 8.65 3.02
C ALA A 63 19.09 9.20 3.74
N ASN A 64 17.89 8.96 3.21
CA ASN A 64 16.65 9.64 3.64
C ASN A 64 15.53 8.69 4.11
N ARG A 65 15.72 7.38 4.00
CA ARG A 65 14.78 6.35 4.45
C ARG A 65 15.44 5.45 5.49
N PRO A 66 14.65 4.91 6.44
CA PRO A 66 15.18 3.95 7.40
C PRO A 66 15.63 2.66 6.70
N VAL A 67 16.60 1.98 7.29
CA VAL A 67 17.00 0.62 6.89
C VAL A 67 15.79 -0.31 7.01
N ARG A 68 15.59 -1.16 6.00
CA ARG A 68 14.57 -2.20 6.03
C ARG A 68 15.18 -3.46 6.64
N TYR A 69 14.56 -3.98 7.68
CA TYR A 69 14.98 -5.23 8.31
C TYR A 69 14.17 -6.38 7.75
N LEU A 70 14.85 -7.37 7.18
CA LEU A 70 14.26 -8.63 6.73
C LEU A 70 14.21 -9.66 7.88
N ASP A 71 15.12 -9.52 8.84
CA ASP A 71 15.21 -10.28 10.09
C ASP A 71 15.98 -9.44 11.14
N GLU A 72 15.98 -9.87 12.40
CA GLU A 72 16.65 -9.19 13.54
C GLU A 72 18.10 -8.81 13.24
N ASN A 73 18.79 -9.58 12.39
CA ASN A 73 20.19 -9.39 12.06
C ASN A 73 20.45 -9.06 10.57
N LEU A 74 19.41 -8.89 9.75
CA LEU A 74 19.57 -8.64 8.31
C LEU A 74 18.84 -7.36 7.89
N GLY A 75 19.57 -6.25 7.98
CA GLY A 75 19.14 -4.96 7.43
C GLY A 75 19.64 -4.78 6.00
N CYS A 76 18.79 -4.25 5.12
CA CYS A 76 19.15 -3.76 3.80
C CYS A 76 18.92 -2.23 3.72
N ASP A 77 19.86 -1.55 3.05
CA ASP A 77 19.67 -0.15 2.70
C ASP A 77 18.41 -0.02 1.84
N HIS A 78 17.65 1.05 2.07
CA HIS A 78 16.45 1.32 1.29
C HIS A 78 16.84 1.81 -0.11
N ASP A 79 16.43 1.08 -1.14
CA ASP A 79 16.68 1.38 -2.55
C ASP A 79 15.38 1.56 -3.33
N LEU A 80 15.49 1.82 -4.64
CA LEU A 80 14.33 2.04 -5.50
C LEU A 80 13.41 0.81 -5.57
N GLU A 81 13.96 -0.40 -5.55
CA GLU A 81 13.16 -1.63 -5.60
C GLU A 81 12.31 -1.79 -4.33
N ILE A 82 12.90 -1.51 -3.17
CA ILE A 82 12.19 -1.50 -1.89
C ILE A 82 11.10 -0.41 -1.87
N GLU A 83 11.43 0.83 -2.27
CA GLU A 83 10.44 1.94 -2.28
C GLU A 83 9.27 1.62 -3.22
N VAL A 84 9.54 1.09 -4.41
CA VAL A 84 8.49 0.72 -5.38
C VAL A 84 7.64 -0.42 -4.86
N SER A 85 8.25 -1.43 -4.23
CA SER A 85 7.53 -2.53 -3.59
C SER A 85 6.57 -2.03 -2.50
N ASP A 86 7.03 -1.13 -1.63
CA ASP A 86 6.21 -0.58 -0.53
C ASP A 86 5.06 0.30 -1.05
N LEU A 87 5.35 1.17 -2.03
CA LEU A 87 4.33 1.98 -2.70
C LEU A 87 3.30 1.11 -3.44
N LEU A 88 3.75 0.04 -4.09
CA LEU A 88 2.89 -0.91 -4.80
C LEU A 88 1.99 -1.65 -3.83
N LEU A 89 2.55 -2.20 -2.75
CA LEU A 89 1.80 -2.91 -1.71
C LEU A 89 0.73 -2.00 -1.11
N ARG A 90 1.11 -0.77 -0.73
CA ARG A 90 0.18 0.24 -0.21
C ARG A 90 -0.95 0.55 -1.18
N ALA A 91 -0.65 0.68 -2.48
CA ALA A 91 -1.67 0.94 -3.50
C ALA A 91 -2.58 -0.28 -3.77
N VAL A 92 -2.06 -1.50 -3.69
CA VAL A 92 -2.83 -2.74 -3.85
C VAL A 92 -3.78 -2.93 -2.66
N GLU A 93 -3.27 -2.84 -1.44
CA GLU A 93 -4.06 -2.97 -0.21
C GLU A 93 -5.06 -1.81 -0.06
N GLY A 94 -4.69 -0.59 -0.43
CA GLY A 94 -5.62 0.53 -0.49
C GLY A 94 -6.80 0.28 -1.44
N ARG A 95 -6.55 -0.32 -2.63
CA ARG A 95 -7.63 -0.75 -3.54
C ARG A 95 -8.46 -1.87 -2.94
N ARG A 96 -7.86 -2.81 -2.22
CA ARG A 96 -8.57 -3.90 -1.54
C ARG A 96 -9.47 -3.37 -0.43
N LEU A 97 -8.97 -2.48 0.43
CA LEU A 97 -9.75 -1.82 1.48
C LEU A 97 -10.92 -1.04 0.90
N LYS A 98 -10.71 -0.23 -0.14
CA LYS A 98 -11.82 0.48 -0.84
C LYS A 98 -12.91 -0.47 -1.35
N ARG A 99 -12.56 -1.64 -1.88
CA ARG A 99 -13.55 -2.65 -2.29
C ARG A 99 -14.26 -3.25 -1.08
N LEU A 100 -13.53 -3.53 0.00
CA LEU A 100 -14.06 -4.09 1.23
C LEU A 100 -15.12 -3.17 1.87
N LEU A 101 -14.89 -1.86 1.88
CA LEU A 101 -15.82 -0.84 2.39
C LEU A 101 -17.19 -0.87 1.67
N ARG A 102 -17.27 -1.42 0.45
CA ARG A 102 -18.53 -1.53 -0.30
C ARG A 102 -19.43 -2.67 0.19
N THR A 103 -18.85 -3.68 0.82
CA THR A 103 -19.55 -4.91 1.23
C THR A 103 -19.55 -5.12 2.75
N ASN A 104 -18.68 -4.41 3.46
CA ASN A 104 -18.50 -4.48 4.91
C ASN A 104 -18.48 -3.08 5.52
N LEU A 105 -18.97 -2.99 6.76
CA LEU A 105 -18.54 -1.94 7.68
C LEU A 105 -17.17 -2.36 8.22
N VAL A 106 -16.18 -1.49 8.11
CA VAL A 106 -14.83 -1.68 8.62
C VAL A 106 -14.60 -0.69 9.75
N THR A 107 -14.05 -1.19 10.86
CA THR A 107 -13.74 -0.38 12.04
C THR A 107 -12.30 -0.58 12.49
N ILE A 108 -11.76 0.43 13.16
CA ILE A 108 -10.55 0.30 13.97
C ILE A 108 -10.99 0.22 15.43
N GLU A 109 -10.63 -0.87 16.09
CA GLU A 109 -10.96 -1.16 17.48
C GLU A 109 -9.71 -1.71 18.17
N SER A 110 -9.22 -1.01 19.21
CA SER A 110 -7.98 -1.40 19.91
C SER A 110 -6.78 -1.64 18.98
N ASP A 111 -6.63 -0.76 17.97
CA ASP A 111 -5.60 -0.86 16.91
C ASP A 111 -5.69 -2.11 16.02
N GLU A 112 -6.84 -2.80 16.03
CA GLU A 112 -7.15 -3.90 15.12
C GLU A 112 -8.24 -3.50 14.11
N ILE A 113 -8.18 -4.12 12.92
CA ILE A 113 -9.19 -3.95 11.89
C ILE A 113 -10.27 -5.01 12.03
N LEU A 114 -11.48 -4.59 12.35
CA LEU A 114 -12.65 -5.47 12.37
C LEU A 114 -13.55 -5.24 11.16
N GLN A 115 -14.18 -6.31 10.71
CA GLN A 115 -15.01 -6.32 9.50
C GLN A 115 -16.39 -6.90 9.81
N TYR A 116 -17.43 -6.12 9.51
CA TYR A 116 -18.82 -6.49 9.72
C TYR A 116 -19.55 -6.56 8.37
N PRO A 117 -19.87 -7.77 7.87
CA PRO A 117 -20.57 -7.92 6.61
C PRO A 117 -21.92 -7.20 6.58
N LEU A 118 -22.13 -6.35 5.58
CA LEU A 118 -23.38 -5.61 5.44
C LEU A 118 -24.55 -6.56 5.17
N ARG A 119 -24.34 -7.64 4.41
CA ARG A 119 -25.38 -8.63 4.05
C ARG A 119 -26.67 -7.97 3.55
N LYS A 120 -26.54 -7.01 2.62
CA LYS A 120 -27.64 -6.19 2.06
C LYS A 120 -28.32 -5.24 3.04
N ARG A 121 -27.84 -5.13 4.29
CA ARG A 121 -28.34 -4.13 5.25
C ARG A 121 -27.72 -2.76 4.96
N PRO A 122 -28.46 -1.65 5.15
CA PRO A 122 -27.89 -0.31 5.09
C PRO A 122 -26.72 -0.12 6.06
N LEU A 123 -25.69 0.61 5.63
CA LEU A 123 -24.49 0.92 6.42
C LEU A 123 -24.83 1.53 7.78
N ALA A 124 -25.79 2.46 7.83
CA ALA A 124 -26.23 3.13 9.05
C ALA A 124 -26.78 2.16 10.10
N ILE A 125 -27.49 1.10 9.69
CA ILE A 125 -28.04 0.10 10.63
C ILE A 125 -26.92 -0.69 11.28
N VAL A 126 -25.95 -1.15 10.49
CA VAL A 126 -24.80 -1.91 10.99
C VAL A 126 -23.92 -1.01 11.88
N THR A 127 -23.69 0.23 11.45
CA THR A 127 -22.93 1.23 12.22
C THR A 127 -23.56 1.49 13.58
N ARG A 128 -24.89 1.66 13.64
CA ARG A 128 -25.60 1.85 14.92
C ARG A 128 -25.44 0.64 15.83
N ALA A 129 -25.54 -0.57 15.29
CA ALA A 129 -25.37 -1.80 16.07
C ALA A 129 -23.95 -1.93 16.63
N VAL A 130 -22.92 -1.65 15.83
CA VAL A 130 -21.53 -1.68 16.29
C VAL A 130 -21.29 -0.62 17.36
N ARG A 131 -21.71 0.63 17.14
CA ARG A 131 -21.55 1.71 18.12
C ARG A 131 -22.30 1.48 19.44
N ALA A 132 -23.40 0.70 19.41
CA ALA A 132 -24.11 0.33 20.63
C ALA A 132 -23.32 -0.66 21.51
N THR A 133 -22.51 -1.53 20.89
CA THR A 133 -21.66 -2.49 21.60
C THR A 133 -20.28 -1.92 21.91
N ASN A 134 -19.71 -1.15 20.98
CA ASN A 134 -18.43 -0.49 21.12
C ASN A 134 -18.54 1.00 20.70
N PRO A 135 -18.80 1.91 21.65
CA PRO A 135 -18.93 3.34 21.36
C PRO A 135 -17.63 4.00 20.86
N THR A 136 -16.46 3.43 21.17
CA THR A 136 -15.15 3.99 20.80
C THR A 136 -14.66 3.49 19.43
N ALA A 137 -15.39 2.57 18.79
CA ALA A 137 -15.06 2.07 17.47
C ALA A 137 -14.96 3.22 16.45
N VAL A 138 -13.80 3.31 15.79
CA VAL A 138 -13.58 4.27 14.70
C VAL A 138 -14.06 3.65 13.41
N ILE A 139 -15.11 4.24 12.82
CA ILE A 139 -15.66 3.76 11.55
C ILE A 139 -14.77 4.24 10.40
N VAL A 140 -14.31 3.33 9.55
CA VAL A 140 -13.49 3.66 8.37
C VAL A 140 -14.37 4.03 7.17
N ASN A 141 -15.57 3.45 7.07
CA ASN A 141 -16.52 3.79 6.01
C ASN A 141 -16.91 5.27 6.07
N ASP A 142 -16.81 5.95 4.93
CA ASP A 142 -17.12 7.37 4.76
C ASP A 142 -16.30 8.31 5.68
N ALA A 143 -15.20 7.83 6.25
CA ALA A 143 -14.26 8.64 7.01
C ALA A 143 -13.32 9.42 6.09
N GLY A 144 -12.69 10.46 6.63
CA GLY A 144 -11.68 11.23 5.91
C GLY A 144 -10.41 10.44 5.60
N ASP A 145 -9.58 11.00 4.73
CA ASP A 145 -8.34 10.36 4.24
C ASP A 145 -7.38 9.95 5.37
N GLU A 146 -7.36 10.68 6.49
CA GLU A 146 -6.52 10.34 7.66
C GLU A 146 -6.91 9.01 8.30
N VAL A 147 -8.21 8.75 8.47
CA VAL A 147 -8.71 7.49 9.05
C VAL A 147 -8.49 6.34 8.07
N PHE A 148 -8.67 6.59 6.78
CA PHE A 148 -8.37 5.61 5.74
C PHE A 148 -6.87 5.25 5.72
N ALA A 149 -6.00 6.26 5.81
CA ALA A 149 -4.55 6.06 5.87
C ALA A 149 -4.15 5.25 7.11
N ARG A 150 -4.69 5.59 8.30
CA ARG A 150 -4.45 4.81 9.52
C ARG A 150 -4.90 3.35 9.37
N ALA A 151 -6.08 3.12 8.79
CA ALA A 151 -6.56 1.76 8.57
C ALA A 151 -5.64 0.97 7.63
N LEU A 152 -5.10 1.63 6.60
CA LEU A 152 -4.15 1.02 5.68
C LEU A 152 -2.82 0.70 6.36
N ASP A 153 -2.31 1.61 7.19
CA ASP A 153 -1.05 1.39 7.91
C ASP A 153 -1.17 0.20 8.89
N LEU A 154 -2.32 0.03 9.56
CA LEU A 154 -2.60 -1.14 10.40
C LEU A 154 -2.66 -2.45 9.59
N LEU A 155 -3.29 -2.43 8.41
CA LEU A 155 -3.31 -3.61 7.54
C LEU A 155 -1.91 -4.00 7.07
N LEU A 156 -1.10 -3.02 6.68
CA LEU A 156 0.28 -3.26 6.23
C LEU A 156 1.19 -3.75 7.34
N ALA A 157 0.99 -3.30 8.59
CA ALA A 157 1.73 -3.81 9.74
C ALA A 157 1.36 -5.26 10.11
N SER A 158 0.22 -5.76 9.64
CA SER A 158 -0.24 -7.13 9.85
C SER A 158 0.13 -8.12 8.74
N CYS A 159 0.79 -7.64 7.67
CA CYS A 159 1.22 -8.44 6.52
C CYS A 159 2.57 -9.12 6.75
#